data_AF-A0A543E787-F1
#
_entry.id   AF-A0A543E787-F1
#
_cell.length_a   1.000
_cell.length_b   1.000
_cell.length_c   1.000
_cell.angle_alpha   90.00
_cell.angle_beta   90.00
_cell.angle_gamma   90.00
#
_symmetry.space_group_name_H-M   'P 1'
#
loop_
_entity.id
_entity.type
_entity.pdbx_description
1 polymer ?
#
loop_
_entity_poly.entity_id
_entity_poly.type
_entity_poly.pdbx_seq_one_letter_code
_entity_poly.pdbx_strand_id
1 'polypeptide(L)'
;MNRMLAGCLMVAMCAIPAVASAGKAAPKTLARGELPAGFAVGTASPSLALQVEIVDGKVTASAPASDEPGNLRAARSSDAAQTTLMVSSTLPVAIKFDLYISTDGEQFTYASSCGVTPGISSFEMWEQPVKHFALGNPRVLPAGRMACD
;
A
#
# COMPACT_ATOMS: atom_id res chain seq x y z
N MET A 1 10.42 -63.08 -14.08
CA MET A 1 8.97 -63.11 -13.84
C MET A 1 8.56 -61.83 -13.14
N ASN A 2 7.67 -61.04 -13.77
CA ASN A 2 6.66 -60.11 -13.21
C ASN A 2 7.00 -59.35 -11.91
N ARG A 3 6.93 -58.01 -11.83
CA ARG A 3 5.80 -57.16 -12.24
C ARG A 3 6.18 -55.67 -12.18
N MET A 4 5.58 -54.90 -13.10
CA MET A 4 5.49 -53.43 -13.15
C MET A 4 4.94 -52.83 -11.85
N LEU A 5 5.34 -51.59 -11.53
CA LEU A 5 4.38 -50.54 -11.16
C LEU A 5 5.02 -49.15 -11.31
N ALA A 6 4.50 -48.41 -12.28
CA ALA A 6 4.74 -46.99 -12.50
C ALA A 6 4.06 -46.19 -11.38
N GLY A 7 4.74 -45.15 -10.89
CA GLY A 7 4.17 -44.16 -9.97
C GLY A 7 4.52 -42.76 -10.45
N CYS A 8 3.55 -42.10 -11.09
CA CYS A 8 3.53 -40.65 -11.29
C CYS A 8 3.16 -39.92 -9.98
N LEU A 9 3.30 -38.59 -10.01
CA LEU A 9 2.98 -37.55 -9.00
C LEU A 9 4.11 -37.23 -8.01
N MET A 10 4.43 -35.98 -7.67
CA MET A 10 3.83 -34.68 -7.97
C MET A 10 4.95 -33.63 -7.77
N VAL A 11 5.12 -32.68 -8.67
CA VAL A 11 5.99 -31.51 -8.44
C VAL A 11 5.26 -30.58 -7.48
N ALA A 12 5.61 -30.63 -6.20
CA ALA A 12 5.16 -29.66 -5.22
C ALA A 12 5.98 -28.36 -5.41
N MET A 13 5.46 -27.43 -6.21
CA MET A 13 5.89 -26.03 -6.14
C MET A 13 5.37 -25.46 -4.82
N CYS A 14 6.22 -25.47 -3.79
CA CYS A 14 6.02 -24.61 -2.63
C CYS A 14 6.21 -23.16 -3.09
N ALA A 15 5.11 -22.53 -3.51
CA ALA A 15 5.03 -21.08 -3.59
C ALA A 15 5.22 -20.54 -2.16
N ILE A 16 6.40 -20.00 -1.89
CA ILE A 16 6.70 -19.30 -0.64
C ILE A 16 5.83 -18.04 -0.64
N PRO A 17 4.90 -17.86 0.30
CA PRO A 17 4.17 -16.61 0.42
C PRO A 17 5.18 -15.52 0.80
N ALA A 18 5.13 -14.40 0.06
CA ALA A 18 5.91 -13.21 0.36
C ALA A 18 5.66 -12.80 1.82
N VAL A 19 6.68 -12.98 2.66
CA VAL A 19 6.63 -12.59 4.06
C VAL A 19 6.68 -11.06 4.09
N ALA A 20 5.56 -10.42 4.42
CA ALA A 20 5.53 -8.98 4.67
C ALA A 20 6.42 -8.69 5.88
N SER A 21 7.54 -8.00 5.63
CA SER A 21 8.57 -7.69 6.61
C SER A 21 8.04 -6.74 7.69
N ALA A 22 8.37 -7.02 8.94
CA ALA A 22 8.32 -6.05 10.03
C ALA A 22 9.07 -4.76 9.60
N GLY A 23 8.46 -3.60 9.86
CA GLY A 23 8.78 -2.33 9.20
C GLY A 23 10.21 -1.83 9.43
N LYS A 24 11.05 -1.95 8.40
CA LYS A 24 12.26 -1.13 8.23
C LYS A 24 11.82 0.31 7.97
N ALA A 25 12.55 1.30 8.52
CA ALA A 25 12.33 2.70 8.16
C ALA A 25 12.33 2.85 6.64
N ALA A 26 11.28 3.47 6.10
CA ALA A 26 11.12 3.69 4.67
C ALA A 26 12.35 4.46 4.14
N PRO A 27 12.99 3.99 3.04
CA PRO A 27 14.03 4.77 2.38
C PRO A 27 13.50 6.16 2.00
N LYS A 28 14.30 7.20 2.20
CA LYS A 28 13.86 8.59 2.06
C LYS A 28 13.46 8.93 0.62
N THR A 29 14.18 8.41 -0.36
CA THR A 29 13.86 8.55 -1.79
C THR A 29 14.19 7.25 -2.50
N LEU A 30 13.35 6.85 -3.45
CA LEU A 30 13.43 5.63 -4.24
C LEU A 30 13.23 5.96 -5.70
N ALA A 31 14.01 5.35 -6.59
CA ALA A 31 13.64 5.30 -8.00
C ALA A 31 12.36 4.46 -8.18
N ARG A 32 11.60 4.71 -9.24
CA ARG A 32 10.35 3.99 -9.52
C ARG A 32 10.49 2.46 -9.48
N GLY A 33 11.58 1.94 -10.06
CA GLY A 33 11.88 0.50 -10.06
C GLY A 33 12.29 -0.08 -8.70
N GLU A 34 12.57 0.77 -7.72
CA GLU A 34 12.95 0.38 -6.36
C GLU A 34 11.76 0.42 -5.39
N LEU A 35 10.59 0.92 -5.83
CA LEU A 35 9.37 0.86 -5.04
C LEU A 35 9.06 -0.61 -4.69
N PRO A 36 8.74 -0.92 -3.42
CA PRO A 36 8.44 -2.29 -3.03
C PRO A 36 7.25 -2.85 -3.81
N ALA A 37 7.27 -4.17 -4.03
CA ALA A 37 6.13 -4.86 -4.61
C ALA A 37 4.85 -4.61 -3.77
N GLY A 38 3.71 -4.50 -4.45
CA GLY A 38 2.42 -4.27 -3.80
C GLY A 38 2.04 -2.79 -3.59
N PHE A 39 2.90 -1.85 -3.97
CA PHE A 39 2.54 -0.43 -3.98
C PHE A 39 1.61 -0.09 -5.16
N ALA A 40 0.53 0.64 -4.88
CA ALA A 40 -0.27 1.30 -5.91
C ALA A 40 0.41 2.61 -6.30
N VAL A 41 0.68 2.80 -7.60
CA VAL A 41 1.44 3.95 -8.11
C VAL A 41 0.64 4.65 -9.20
N GLY A 42 0.55 5.98 -9.14
CA GLY A 42 -0.15 6.76 -10.16
C GLY A 42 -0.40 8.21 -9.75
N THR A 43 -1.37 8.86 -10.39
CA THR A 43 -1.67 10.30 -10.19
C THR A 43 -2.68 10.57 -9.09
N ALA A 44 -3.30 9.51 -8.53
CA ALA A 44 -4.45 9.60 -7.63
C ALA A 44 -5.64 10.40 -8.22
N SER A 45 -5.71 10.49 -9.55
CA SER A 45 -6.89 10.88 -10.33
C SER A 45 -6.89 10.09 -11.65
N PRO A 46 -7.59 8.95 -11.75
CA PRO A 46 -8.48 8.33 -10.75
C PRO A 46 -7.73 7.84 -9.49
N SER A 47 -8.48 7.53 -8.43
CA SER A 47 -7.89 7.27 -7.10
C SER A 47 -6.90 6.10 -7.13
N LEU A 48 -5.91 6.14 -6.23
CA LEU A 48 -5.07 4.98 -5.93
C LEU A 48 -5.77 4.13 -4.89
N ALA A 49 -5.85 2.83 -5.11
CA ALA A 49 -6.46 1.93 -4.15
C ALA A 49 -5.60 0.69 -3.89
N LEU A 50 -5.65 0.21 -2.65
CA LEU A 50 -5.22 -1.12 -2.25
C LEU A 50 -6.43 -1.93 -1.81
N GLN A 51 -6.42 -3.21 -2.16
CA GLN A 51 -7.18 -4.22 -1.44
C GLN A 51 -6.29 -4.77 -0.33
N VAL A 52 -6.71 -4.62 0.93
CA VAL A 52 -5.99 -5.07 2.12
C VAL A 52 -6.77 -6.19 2.79
N GLU A 53 -6.09 -7.29 3.09
CA GLU A 53 -6.62 -8.42 3.84
C GLU A 53 -6.08 -8.42 5.27
N ILE A 54 -6.98 -8.62 6.23
CA ILE A 54 -6.66 -8.64 7.65
C ILE A 54 -7.17 -9.94 8.26
N VAL A 55 -6.27 -10.66 8.92
CA VAL A 55 -6.55 -11.88 9.68
C VAL A 55 -5.90 -11.73 11.05
N ASP A 56 -6.65 -12.06 12.11
CA ASP A 56 -6.18 -11.97 13.50
C ASP A 56 -5.55 -10.62 13.88
N GLY A 57 -6.15 -9.54 13.38
CA GLY A 57 -5.71 -8.16 13.67
C GLY A 57 -4.39 -7.77 13.00
N LYS A 58 -3.94 -8.50 11.99
CA LYS A 58 -2.73 -8.21 11.22
C LYS A 58 -3.03 -8.19 9.73
N VAL A 59 -2.32 -7.33 8.99
CA VAL A 59 -2.34 -7.38 7.53
C VAL A 59 -1.62 -8.64 7.07
N THR A 60 -2.31 -9.49 6.31
CA THR A 60 -1.75 -10.74 5.76
C THR A 60 -1.43 -10.62 4.27
N ALA A 61 -2.19 -9.79 3.55
CA ALA A 61 -1.94 -9.49 2.15
C ALA A 61 -2.40 -8.06 1.82
N SER A 62 -1.76 -7.47 0.82
CA SER A 62 -2.23 -6.24 0.19
C SER A 62 -1.76 -6.18 -1.25
N ALA A 63 -2.62 -5.69 -2.14
CA ALA A 63 -2.28 -5.51 -3.55
C ALA A 63 -2.96 -4.26 -4.14
N PRO A 64 -2.38 -3.65 -5.19
CA PRO A 64 -3.06 -2.61 -5.97
C PRO A 64 -4.42 -3.10 -6.48
N ALA A 65 -5.42 -2.23 -6.40
CA ALA A 65 -6.78 -2.47 -6.83
C ALA A 65 -7.36 -1.24 -7.56
N SER A 66 -8.48 -1.42 -8.24
CA SER A 66 -9.39 -0.32 -8.60
C SER A 66 -10.17 0.18 -7.37
N ASP A 67 -10.80 1.36 -7.48
CA ASP A 67 -11.62 1.97 -6.42
C ASP A 67 -12.58 0.99 -5.75
N GLU A 68 -13.23 0.15 -6.55
CA GLU A 68 -13.87 -1.07 -6.12
C GLU A 68 -13.15 -2.23 -6.82
N PRO A 69 -12.56 -3.20 -6.09
CA PRO A 69 -12.85 -3.57 -4.70
C PRO A 69 -12.04 -2.86 -3.59
N GLY A 70 -11.11 -1.95 -3.90
CA GLY A 70 -10.15 -1.43 -2.92
C GLY A 70 -10.75 -0.87 -1.63
N ASN A 71 -10.11 -1.13 -0.49
CA ASN A 71 -10.59 -0.76 0.85
C ASN A 71 -9.66 0.20 1.60
N LEU A 72 -8.52 0.57 1.03
CA LEU A 72 -7.70 1.73 1.38
C LEU A 72 -7.48 2.55 0.11
N ARG A 73 -7.89 3.82 0.10
CA ARG A 73 -7.97 4.64 -1.12
C ARG A 73 -7.34 6.01 -0.89
N ALA A 74 -6.66 6.54 -1.90
CA ALA A 74 -6.10 7.87 -1.90
C ALA A 74 -6.55 8.63 -3.16
N ALA A 75 -7.23 9.76 -2.95
CA ALA A 75 -7.73 10.62 -4.01
C ALA A 75 -7.07 11.99 -3.92
N ARG A 76 -6.55 12.46 -5.05
CA ARG A 76 -5.90 13.76 -5.17
C ARG A 76 -6.94 14.84 -5.47
N SER A 77 -6.81 15.95 -4.77
CA SER A 77 -7.39 17.24 -5.12
C SER A 77 -6.24 18.22 -5.28
N SER A 78 -6.16 18.96 -6.38
CA SER A 78 -5.05 19.89 -6.60
C SER A 78 -5.50 21.13 -7.35
N ASP A 79 -4.86 22.26 -7.07
CA ASP A 79 -4.81 23.42 -7.94
C ASP A 79 -3.36 23.66 -8.44
N ALA A 80 -3.10 24.83 -9.03
CA ALA A 80 -1.79 25.16 -9.58
C ALA A 80 -0.71 25.42 -8.51
N ALA A 81 -1.11 25.72 -7.27
CA ALA A 81 -0.21 26.09 -6.18
C ALA A 81 -0.10 25.00 -5.10
N GLN A 82 -1.14 24.19 -4.95
CA GLN A 82 -1.26 23.24 -3.85
C GLN A 82 -1.74 21.88 -4.33
N THR A 83 -1.19 20.83 -3.72
CA THR A 83 -1.72 19.48 -3.85
C THR A 83 -2.18 18.97 -2.50
N THR A 84 -3.39 18.43 -2.48
CA THR A 84 -3.98 17.75 -1.33
C THR A 84 -4.26 16.29 -1.70
N LEU A 85 -3.92 15.37 -0.81
CA LEU A 85 -4.27 13.95 -0.93
C LEU A 85 -5.17 13.58 0.24
N MET A 86 -6.39 13.13 -0.07
CA MET A 86 -7.29 12.55 0.92
C MET A 86 -7.13 11.04 0.89
N VAL A 87 -6.84 10.43 2.04
CA VAL A 87 -6.75 8.98 2.18
C VAL A 87 -7.88 8.49 3.09
N SER A 88 -8.65 7.51 2.63
CA SER A 88 -9.76 6.91 3.37
C SER A 88 -9.66 5.39 3.39
N SER A 89 -10.30 4.78 4.39
CA SER A 89 -10.32 3.33 4.55
C SER A 89 -11.70 2.85 4.97
N THR A 90 -12.14 1.74 4.39
CA THR A 90 -13.36 1.02 4.81
C THR A 90 -13.04 -0.18 5.71
N LEU A 91 -11.77 -0.37 6.08
CA LEU A 91 -11.35 -1.41 7.00
C LEU A 91 -11.91 -1.17 8.41
N PRO A 92 -12.23 -2.23 9.18
CA PRO A 92 -12.80 -2.10 10.53
C PRO A 92 -11.76 -1.75 11.60
N VAL A 93 -10.49 -1.54 11.22
CA VAL A 93 -9.38 -1.21 12.13
C VAL A 93 -8.60 -0.02 11.62
N ALA A 94 -7.86 0.64 12.52
CA ALA A 94 -6.96 1.72 12.14
C ALA A 94 -5.74 1.15 11.39
N ILE A 95 -5.37 1.80 10.29
CA ILE A 95 -4.28 1.36 9.40
C ILE A 95 -3.30 2.50 9.21
N LYS A 96 -2.01 2.18 9.31
CA LYS A 96 -0.93 3.01 8.79
C LYS A 96 -0.43 2.42 7.49
N PHE A 97 0.08 3.26 6.60
CA PHE A 97 0.63 2.88 5.31
C PHE A 97 1.86 3.74 5.06
N ASP A 98 2.59 3.41 4.01
CA ASP A 98 3.69 4.22 3.53
C ASP A 98 3.22 4.99 2.31
N LEU A 99 3.57 6.28 2.28
CA LEU A 99 3.24 7.19 1.21
C LEU A 99 4.53 7.75 0.63
N TYR A 100 4.60 7.81 -0.69
CA TYR A 100 5.65 8.50 -1.41
C TYR A 100 5.02 9.46 -2.41
N ILE A 101 5.71 10.57 -2.64
CA ILE A 101 5.33 11.60 -3.60
C ILE A 101 6.41 11.80 -4.66
N SER A 102 5.98 12.18 -5.85
CA SER A 102 6.88 12.46 -6.95
C SER A 102 6.32 13.55 -7.86
N THR A 103 7.21 14.39 -8.38
CA THR A 103 6.89 15.45 -9.34
C THR A 103 7.08 15.00 -10.79
N ASP A 104 7.87 13.96 -11.02
CA ASP A 104 8.29 13.46 -12.34
C ASP A 104 7.84 12.02 -12.65
N GLY A 105 7.43 11.25 -11.63
CA GLY A 105 7.04 9.85 -11.75
C GLY A 105 8.21 8.86 -11.81
N GLU A 106 9.44 9.35 -11.65
CA GLU A 106 10.67 8.55 -11.70
C GLU A 106 11.35 8.46 -10.33
N GLN A 107 11.32 9.55 -9.55
CA GLN A 107 11.87 9.59 -8.19
C GLN A 107 10.78 9.85 -7.16
N PHE A 108 10.64 8.92 -6.23
CA PHE A 108 9.61 8.91 -5.19
C PHE A 108 10.22 9.21 -3.84
N THR A 109 9.89 10.37 -3.27
CA THR A 109 10.33 10.77 -1.93
C THR A 109 9.29 10.39 -0.90
N TYR A 110 9.72 9.78 0.20
CA TYR A 110 8.84 9.38 1.29
C TYR A 110 8.16 10.62 1.87
N ALA A 111 6.84 10.59 1.90
CA ALA A 111 6.02 11.52 2.64
C ALA A 111 5.37 10.69 3.75
N SER A 112 5.70 10.99 5.01
CA SER A 112 5.01 10.36 6.14
C SER A 112 3.49 10.47 5.96
N SER A 113 2.77 9.48 6.49
CA SER A 113 1.31 9.55 6.57
C SER A 113 0.85 9.39 8.01
N CYS A 114 -0.22 10.12 8.34
CA CYS A 114 -1.02 9.78 9.51
C CYS A 114 -1.78 8.46 9.29
N GLY A 115 -1.95 7.70 10.36
CA GLY A 115 -2.84 6.54 10.35
C GLY A 115 -4.29 6.92 10.06
N VAL A 116 -4.99 6.11 9.28
CA VAL A 116 -6.40 6.27 8.95
C VAL A 116 -7.22 5.36 9.86
N THR A 117 -8.11 5.98 10.64
CA THR A 117 -9.02 5.28 11.55
C THR A 117 -10.33 4.97 10.81
N PRO A 118 -11.07 3.88 11.13
CA PRO A 118 -12.32 3.58 10.47
C PRO A 118 -13.28 4.78 10.49
N GLY A 119 -13.81 5.14 9.32
CA GLY A 119 -14.73 6.27 9.17
C GLY A 119 -14.10 7.67 9.21
N ILE A 120 -12.79 7.80 9.35
CA ILE A 120 -12.08 9.09 9.38
C ILE A 120 -11.02 9.12 8.28
N SER A 121 -11.11 10.07 7.36
CA SER A 121 -10.08 10.29 6.34
C SER A 121 -8.86 11.02 6.92
N SER A 122 -7.67 10.67 6.42
CA SER A 122 -6.45 11.48 6.58
C SER A 122 -6.32 12.45 5.41
N PHE A 123 -5.65 13.57 5.65
CA PHE A 123 -5.37 14.58 4.65
C PHE A 123 -3.90 14.97 4.72
N GLU A 124 -3.23 14.92 3.57
CA GLU A 124 -1.86 15.41 3.39
C GLU A 124 -1.89 16.56 2.40
N MET A 125 -1.05 17.58 2.62
CA MET A 125 -1.07 18.82 1.82
C MET A 125 0.36 19.31 1.57
N TRP A 126 0.62 19.72 0.33
CA TRP A 126 1.91 20.26 -0.10
C TRP A 126 1.70 21.57 -0.86
N GLU A 127 2.48 22.60 -0.53
CA GLU A 127 2.54 23.89 -1.22
C GLU A 127 3.32 23.82 -2.55
N GLN A 128 3.26 22.67 -3.20
CA GLN A 128 3.87 22.41 -4.50
C GLN A 128 3.04 21.41 -5.28
N PRO A 129 3.12 21.43 -6.62
CA PRO A 129 2.42 20.46 -7.46
C PRO A 129 3.06 19.08 -7.35
N VAL A 130 2.43 18.18 -6.59
CA VAL A 130 2.74 16.75 -6.59
C VAL A 130 1.89 16.08 -7.68
N LYS A 131 2.56 15.35 -8.58
CA LYS A 131 1.91 14.76 -9.76
C LYS A 131 1.68 13.25 -9.62
N HIS A 132 2.56 12.58 -8.89
CA HIS A 132 2.56 11.14 -8.72
C HIS A 132 2.69 10.76 -7.26
N PHE A 133 2.07 9.64 -6.93
CA PHE A 133 2.00 9.09 -5.59
C PHE A 133 2.27 7.59 -5.67
N ALA A 134 2.87 7.05 -4.61
CA ALA A 134 2.92 5.61 -4.38
C ALA A 134 2.42 5.33 -2.95
N LEU A 135 1.44 4.43 -2.83
CA LEU A 135 0.82 4.06 -1.56
C LEU A 135 0.96 2.54 -1.35
N GLY A 136 1.44 2.12 -0.19
CA GLY A 136 1.80 0.72 0.05
C GLY A 136 2.06 0.38 1.51
N ASN A 137 2.49 -0.86 1.74
CA ASN A 137 2.90 -1.37 3.06
C ASN A 137 1.91 -1.09 4.21
N PRO A 138 0.61 -1.46 4.07
CA PRO A 138 -0.37 -1.23 5.11
C PRO A 138 -0.10 -2.12 6.34
N ARG A 139 -0.34 -1.56 7.52
CA ARG A 139 -0.17 -2.22 8.82
C ARG A 139 -1.21 -1.75 9.83
N VAL A 140 -1.72 -2.67 10.63
CA VAL A 140 -2.70 -2.35 11.68
C VAL A 140 -2.01 -1.52 12.78
N LEU A 141 -2.63 -0.40 13.14
CA LEU A 141 -2.22 0.38 14.30
C LEU A 141 -2.82 -0.20 15.58
N PRO A 142 -2.05 -0.29 16.68
CA PRO A 142 -2.60 -0.64 17.99
C PRO A 142 -3.73 0.31 18.37
N ALA A 143 -4.80 -0.23 18.98
CA ALA A 143 -5.95 0.55 19.42
C ALA A 143 -5.54 1.73 20.32
N GLY A 144 -6.18 2.88 20.12
CA GLY A 144 -5.91 4.11 20.90
C GLY A 144 -4.65 4.87 20.51
N ARG A 145 -3.93 4.45 19.46
CA ARG A 145 -2.73 5.15 18.97
C ARG A 145 -3.00 5.81 17.62
N MET A 146 -3.08 7.14 17.61
CA MET A 146 -2.87 7.93 16.41
C MET A 146 -1.36 8.03 16.18
N ALA A 147 -0.87 7.58 15.02
CA ALA A 147 0.55 7.61 14.69
C ALA A 147 0.75 8.32 13.35
N CYS A 148 1.14 9.59 13.41
CA CYS A 148 1.77 10.31 12.31
C CYS A 148 3.28 10.21 12.54
N ASP A 149 4.07 9.99 11.49
CA ASP A 149 5.54 10.11 11.59
C ASP A 149 6.00 11.50 11.15
#